data_AF-A0A6N0ZAB1-F1
#
_entry.id   AF-A0A6N0ZAB1-F1
#
_cell.length_a   1.000
_cell.length_b   1.000
_cell.length_c   1.000
_cell.angle_alpha   90.00
_cell.angle_beta   90.00
_cell.angle_gamma   90.00
#
_symmetry.space_group_name_H-M   'P 1'
#
loop_
_entity.id
_entity.type
_entity.pdbx_description
1 polymer ?
#
loop_
_entity_poly.entity_id
_entity_poly.type
_entity_poly.pdbx_seq_one_letter_code
_entity_poly.pdbx_strand_id
1 'polypeptide(L)'
;MDNVQALVAELVEESGTFPMTRPHGGMLLRRIQQDGFFEENGLVVTAEDALYCQHYAALAILAKGISECLKLNPCDGASNLDELVELVCRKDLPTYGRAAFPEYQGLPHEMLPPALVSLAVEAVSGKPSLRGLGDPDLVHEWTIKPGIRLFKEFLERLRSSPATVKAFCAPGGVADLLRDGKMGESQVIAAVAQSMLLILAPGAFWIPIAVVASTILVKRGLSLLCDKGARRSKDTGTADDGGVKP
;
A
#
# COMPACT_ATOMS: atom_id res chain seq x y z
N MET A 1 -11.38 21.13 -7.69
CA MET A 1 -10.11 20.60 -7.15
C MET A 1 -9.98 20.89 -5.66
N ASP A 2 -10.46 22.04 -5.19
CA ASP A 2 -10.40 22.46 -3.78
C ASP A 2 -11.02 21.46 -2.79
N ASN A 3 -12.12 20.81 -3.16
CA ASN A 3 -12.76 19.78 -2.31
C ASN A 3 -11.89 18.52 -2.13
N VAL A 4 -11.12 18.13 -3.15
CA VAL A 4 -10.25 16.94 -3.08
C VAL A 4 -9.06 17.19 -2.15
N GLN A 5 -8.50 18.40 -2.16
CA GLN A 5 -7.38 18.76 -1.29
C GLN A 5 -7.79 18.77 0.18
N ALA A 6 -8.97 19.33 0.49
CA ALA A 6 -9.52 19.31 1.84
C ALA A 6 -9.77 17.89 2.35
N LEU A 7 -10.42 17.04 1.53
CA LEU A 7 -10.66 15.63 1.87
C LEU A 7 -9.35 14.85 2.07
N VAL A 8 -8.34 15.07 1.22
CA VAL A 8 -7.02 14.45 1.40
C VAL A 8 -6.41 14.87 2.73
N ALA A 9 -6.44 16.17 3.08
CA ALA A 9 -5.87 16.66 4.33
C ALA A 9 -6.57 16.04 5.56
N GLU A 10 -7.90 15.99 5.56
CA GLU A 10 -8.70 15.38 6.63
C GLU A 10 -8.35 13.90 6.82
N LEU A 11 -8.32 13.12 5.74
CA LEU A 11 -8.02 11.69 5.83
C LEU A 11 -6.54 11.42 6.19
N VAL A 12 -5.62 12.33 5.87
CA VAL A 12 -4.22 12.23 6.32
C VAL A 12 -4.12 12.38 7.82
N GLU A 13 -4.91 13.26 8.43
CA GLU A 13 -4.98 13.36 9.89
C GLU A 13 -5.56 12.08 10.49
N GLU A 14 -6.65 11.54 9.92
CA GLU A 14 -7.25 10.28 10.38
C GLU A 14 -6.27 9.09 10.26
N SER A 15 -5.57 8.94 9.14
CA SER A 15 -4.62 7.84 8.92
C SER A 15 -3.42 7.88 9.88
N GLY A 16 -3.07 9.07 10.35
CA GLY A 16 -2.03 9.29 11.36
C GLY A 16 -2.40 8.74 12.73
N THR A 17 -3.70 8.54 13.02
CA THR A 17 -4.21 8.04 14.31
C THR A 17 -4.25 6.52 14.41
N PHE A 18 -3.97 5.81 13.31
CA PHE A 18 -3.98 4.35 13.33
C PHE A 18 -2.99 3.84 14.37
N PRO A 19 -3.43 2.94 15.28
CA PRO A 19 -2.52 2.42 16.28
C PRO A 19 -1.37 1.72 15.58
N MET A 20 -0.16 1.99 16.04
CA MET A 20 0.97 1.10 15.78
C MET A 20 0.63 -0.21 16.48
N THR A 21 0.09 -1.17 15.74
CA THR A 21 -0.48 -2.36 16.34
C THR A 21 0.61 -3.19 17.01
N ARG A 22 0.23 -3.80 18.14
CA ARG A 22 1.03 -4.86 18.74
C ARG A 22 1.14 -6.02 17.74
N PRO A 23 2.26 -6.76 17.70
CA PRO A 23 2.41 -7.88 16.78
C PRO A 23 1.28 -8.88 17.01
N HIS A 24 0.41 -9.05 16.02
CA HIS A 24 -0.59 -10.11 16.06
C HIS A 24 0.05 -11.48 15.77
N GLY A 25 -0.49 -12.52 16.38
CA GLY A 25 0.02 -13.87 16.17
C GLY A 25 -0.20 -14.31 14.73
N GLY A 26 0.84 -14.83 14.07
CA GLY A 26 0.75 -15.33 12.70
C GLY A 26 2.06 -15.97 12.25
N MET A 27 2.01 -16.79 11.21
CA MET A 27 3.19 -17.33 10.53
C MET A 27 4.13 -16.21 10.04
N LEU A 28 3.61 -15.14 9.43
CA LEU A 28 4.36 -13.99 8.92
C LEU A 28 5.17 -13.32 10.04
N LEU A 29 4.52 -12.95 11.15
CA LEU A 29 5.20 -12.25 12.24
C LEU A 29 6.17 -13.17 13.00
N ARG A 30 5.82 -14.45 13.17
CA ARG A 30 6.74 -15.45 13.73
C ARG A 30 7.99 -15.61 12.87
N ARG A 31 7.84 -15.68 11.54
CA ARG A 31 8.97 -15.80 10.61
C ARG A 31 9.83 -14.55 10.58
N ILE A 32 9.24 -13.36 10.58
CA ILE A 32 10.00 -12.11 10.68
C ILE A 32 10.80 -12.04 12.00
N GLN A 33 10.22 -12.49 13.11
CA GLN A 33 10.92 -12.53 14.41
C GLN A 33 12.07 -13.56 14.44
N GLN A 34 11.90 -14.70 13.77
CA GLN A 34 12.89 -15.78 13.75
C GLN A 34 14.01 -15.52 12.74
N ASP A 35 13.64 -15.15 11.52
CA ASP A 35 14.50 -15.15 10.34
C ASP A 35 14.87 -13.71 9.89
N GLY A 36 14.25 -12.67 10.49
CA GLY A 36 14.40 -11.27 10.10
C GLY A 36 13.56 -10.85 8.90
N PHE A 37 12.99 -11.82 8.17
CA PHE A 37 12.13 -11.61 7.01
C PHE A 37 11.14 -12.76 6.83
N PHE A 38 10.16 -12.57 5.96
CA PHE A 38 9.23 -13.58 5.48
C PHE A 38 9.20 -13.51 3.94
N GLU A 39 9.23 -14.66 3.27
CA GLU A 39 9.13 -14.73 1.81
C GLU A 39 8.09 -15.78 1.39
N GLU A 40 7.12 -15.37 0.55
CA GLU A 40 6.08 -16.25 0.01
C GLU A 40 5.55 -15.73 -1.33
N ASN A 41 5.61 -16.55 -2.39
CA ASN A 41 5.15 -16.18 -3.74
C ASN A 41 5.71 -14.82 -4.21
N GLY A 42 7.03 -14.64 -4.07
CA GLY A 42 7.73 -13.40 -4.41
C GLY A 42 7.40 -12.19 -3.51
N LEU A 43 6.57 -12.35 -2.48
CA LEU A 43 6.36 -11.33 -1.46
C LEU A 43 7.40 -11.47 -0.36
N VAL A 44 8.38 -10.57 -0.36
CA VAL A 44 9.31 -10.38 0.76
C VAL A 44 8.74 -9.34 1.73
N VAL A 45 8.68 -9.68 3.02
CA VAL A 45 8.22 -8.84 4.13
C VAL A 45 9.31 -8.78 5.20
N THR A 46 9.61 -7.59 5.70
CA THR A 46 10.68 -7.34 6.68
C THR A 46 10.11 -6.89 8.02
N ALA A 47 10.98 -6.75 9.04
CA ALA A 47 10.61 -6.18 10.32
C ALA A 47 10.04 -4.74 10.21
N GLU A 48 10.48 -3.96 9.22
CA GLU A 48 9.92 -2.62 8.99
C GLU A 48 8.48 -2.67 8.47
N ASP A 49 8.17 -3.62 7.58
CA ASP A 49 6.80 -3.80 7.08
C ASP A 49 5.84 -4.16 8.22
N ALA A 50 6.31 -4.91 9.22
CA ALA A 50 5.52 -5.32 10.38
C ALA A 50 5.04 -4.13 11.25
N LEU A 51 5.73 -2.99 11.21
CA LEU A 51 5.31 -1.77 11.94
C LEU A 51 4.05 -1.13 11.34
N TYR A 52 3.71 -1.47 10.10
CA TYR A 52 2.62 -0.86 9.33
C TYR A 52 1.50 -1.86 9.01
N CYS A 53 1.41 -2.96 9.77
CA CYS A 53 0.38 -3.99 9.56
C CYS A 53 -1.04 -3.42 9.57
N GLN A 54 -1.36 -2.44 10.43
CA GLN A 54 -2.66 -1.77 10.44
C GLN A 54 -2.96 -1.08 9.10
N HIS A 55 -2.01 -0.28 8.59
CA HIS A 55 -2.18 0.43 7.31
C HIS A 55 -2.30 -0.54 6.14
N TYR A 56 -1.52 -1.63 6.13
CA TYR A 56 -1.63 -2.67 5.10
C TYR A 56 -3.01 -3.36 5.17
N ALA A 57 -3.47 -3.74 6.36
CA ALA A 57 -4.80 -4.32 6.52
C ALA A 57 -5.90 -3.37 6.06
N ALA A 58 -5.82 -2.10 6.45
CA ALA A 58 -6.74 -1.04 6.03
C ALA A 58 -6.77 -0.89 4.50
N LEU A 59 -5.61 -0.95 3.84
CA LEU A 59 -5.50 -0.86 2.38
C LEU A 59 -6.22 -2.02 1.68
N ALA A 60 -6.03 -3.26 2.15
CA ALA A 60 -6.72 -4.43 1.61
C ALA A 60 -8.24 -4.33 1.80
N ILE A 61 -8.66 -3.92 2.99
CA ILE A 61 -10.06 -3.77 3.35
C ILE A 61 -10.77 -2.71 2.49
N LEU A 62 -10.16 -1.53 2.34
CA LEU A 62 -10.69 -0.44 1.51
C LEU A 62 -10.80 -0.89 0.05
N ALA A 63 -9.74 -1.49 -0.50
CA ALA A 63 -9.75 -1.96 -1.87
C ALA A 63 -10.84 -3.00 -2.12
N LYS A 64 -11.06 -3.94 -1.18
CA LYS A 64 -12.17 -4.89 -1.25
C LYS A 64 -13.52 -4.17 -1.25
N GLY A 65 -13.77 -3.37 -0.21
CA GLY A 65 -15.08 -2.75 0.00
C GLY A 65 -15.48 -1.87 -1.17
N ILE A 66 -14.53 -1.07 -1.66
CA ILE A 66 -14.75 -0.19 -2.81
C ILE A 66 -14.97 -1.01 -4.09
N SER A 67 -14.16 -2.03 -4.38
CA SER A 67 -14.39 -2.89 -5.57
C SER A 67 -15.77 -3.56 -5.53
N GLU A 68 -16.20 -4.11 -4.38
CA GLU A 68 -17.56 -4.68 -4.24
C GLU A 68 -18.66 -3.63 -4.42
N CYS A 69 -18.47 -2.42 -3.91
CA CYS A 69 -19.43 -1.33 -4.09
C CYS A 69 -19.54 -0.90 -5.57
N LEU A 70 -18.40 -0.85 -6.28
CA LEU A 70 -18.33 -0.46 -7.69
C LEU A 70 -18.89 -1.53 -8.64
N LYS A 71 -18.87 -2.81 -8.27
CA LYS A 71 -19.60 -3.87 -9.01
C LYS A 71 -21.10 -3.58 -9.08
N LEU A 72 -21.65 -2.99 -8.02
CA LEU A 72 -23.07 -2.61 -7.94
C LEU A 72 -23.33 -1.21 -8.50
N ASN A 73 -22.33 -0.33 -8.46
CA ASN A 73 -22.42 1.06 -8.92
C ASN A 73 -21.21 1.42 -9.81
N PRO A 74 -21.14 0.95 -11.06
CA PRO A 74 -20.00 1.20 -11.92
C PRO A 74 -19.80 2.69 -12.18
N CYS A 75 -18.55 3.16 -12.13
CA CYS A 75 -18.19 4.54 -12.45
C CYS A 75 -16.84 4.62 -13.18
N ASP A 76 -16.53 5.78 -13.73
CA ASP A 76 -15.26 6.01 -14.43
C ASP A 76 -14.07 5.76 -13.49
N GLY A 77 -13.06 5.02 -13.99
CA GLY A 77 -11.88 4.63 -13.23
C GLY A 77 -12.05 3.41 -12.32
N ALA A 78 -13.25 2.81 -12.24
CA ALA A 78 -13.48 1.58 -11.49
C ALA A 78 -12.65 0.40 -12.03
N SER A 79 -12.50 0.30 -13.36
CA SER A 79 -11.73 -0.76 -14.01
C SER A 79 -10.26 -0.79 -13.56
N ASN A 80 -9.65 0.37 -13.26
CA ASN A 80 -8.28 0.43 -12.77
C ASN A 80 -8.13 -0.20 -11.38
N LEU A 81 -9.19 -0.13 -10.56
CA LEU A 81 -9.23 -0.78 -9.25
C LEU A 81 -9.44 -2.26 -9.42
N ASP A 82 -10.38 -2.68 -10.27
CA ASP A 82 -10.65 -4.09 -10.52
C ASP A 82 -9.41 -4.80 -11.09
N GLU A 83 -8.68 -4.20 -12.02
CA GLU A 83 -7.41 -4.74 -12.53
C GLU A 83 -6.35 -4.93 -11.44
N LEU A 84 -6.22 -3.95 -10.52
CA LEU A 84 -5.30 -4.04 -9.38
C LEU A 84 -5.73 -5.15 -8.42
N VAL A 85 -7.03 -5.21 -8.13
CA VAL A 85 -7.60 -6.23 -7.26
C VAL A 85 -7.32 -7.60 -7.86
N GLU A 86 -7.73 -7.85 -9.10
CA GLU A 86 -7.53 -9.11 -9.83
C GLU A 86 -6.07 -9.54 -9.90
N LEU A 87 -5.14 -8.61 -10.05
CA LEU A 87 -3.70 -8.90 -10.05
C LEU A 87 -3.25 -9.45 -8.69
N VAL A 88 -3.70 -8.86 -7.60
CA VAL A 88 -3.41 -9.35 -6.24
C VAL A 88 -4.11 -10.69 -5.99
N CYS A 89 -5.36 -10.85 -6.44
CA CYS A 89 -6.10 -12.12 -6.36
C CYS A 89 -5.30 -13.26 -6.97
N ARG A 90 -4.81 -13.08 -8.20
CA ARG A 90 -4.09 -14.13 -8.94
C ARG A 90 -2.83 -14.58 -8.19
N LYS A 91 -2.21 -13.70 -7.39
CA LYS A 91 -1.04 -14.03 -6.57
C LYS A 91 -1.39 -14.77 -5.28
N ASP A 92 -2.56 -14.48 -4.70
CA ASP A 92 -2.99 -15.03 -3.40
C ASP A 92 -3.88 -16.28 -3.52
N LEU A 93 -4.66 -16.40 -4.59
CA LEU A 93 -5.58 -17.53 -4.84
C LEU A 93 -4.88 -18.90 -4.80
N PRO A 94 -3.67 -19.11 -5.38
CA PRO A 94 -2.99 -20.40 -5.31
C PRO A 94 -2.62 -20.84 -3.88
N THR A 95 -2.49 -19.89 -2.94
CA THR A 95 -2.04 -20.16 -1.57
C THR A 95 -3.19 -20.18 -0.58
N TYR A 96 -4.15 -19.27 -0.72
CA TYR A 96 -5.26 -19.12 0.23
C TYR A 96 -6.58 -19.70 -0.29
N GLY A 97 -6.64 -20.12 -1.55
CA GLY A 97 -7.86 -20.60 -2.18
C GLY A 97 -8.99 -19.58 -1.99
N ARG A 98 -10.15 -20.05 -1.57
CA ARG A 98 -11.34 -19.22 -1.32
C ARG A 98 -11.14 -18.10 -0.29
N ALA A 99 -10.14 -18.20 0.59
CA ALA A 99 -9.81 -17.15 1.56
C ALA A 99 -8.93 -16.02 0.96
N ALA A 100 -8.55 -16.11 -0.32
CA ALA A 100 -7.79 -15.07 -0.99
C ALA A 100 -8.60 -13.78 -1.18
N PHE A 101 -7.89 -12.66 -1.29
CA PHE A 101 -8.46 -11.37 -1.64
C PHE A 101 -8.97 -11.34 -3.10
N PRO A 102 -10.14 -10.74 -3.42
CA PRO A 102 -11.18 -10.23 -2.54
C PRO A 102 -12.24 -11.29 -2.21
N GLU A 103 -12.10 -12.53 -2.69
CA GLU A 103 -13.19 -13.48 -2.63
C GLU A 103 -13.55 -13.90 -1.20
N TYR A 104 -12.59 -13.91 -0.25
CA TYR A 104 -12.81 -14.05 1.21
C TYR A 104 -13.93 -15.06 1.61
N GLN A 105 -14.15 -16.08 0.79
CA GLN A 105 -15.24 -17.03 0.93
C GLN A 105 -14.84 -18.00 2.04
N GLY A 106 -15.56 -17.92 3.16
CA GLY A 106 -15.28 -18.72 4.36
C GLY A 106 -14.64 -17.94 5.50
N LEU A 107 -14.31 -16.66 5.34
CA LEU A 107 -14.20 -15.77 6.49
C LEU A 107 -15.62 -15.49 7.00
N PRO A 108 -15.89 -15.65 8.30
CA PRO A 108 -17.18 -15.26 8.84
C PRO A 108 -17.48 -13.83 8.41
N HIS A 109 -18.64 -13.59 7.80
CA HIS A 109 -19.05 -12.25 7.39
C HIS A 109 -19.11 -11.28 8.61
N GLU A 110 -19.18 -11.88 9.80
CA GLU A 110 -19.08 -11.31 11.14
C GLU A 110 -17.67 -10.79 11.49
N MET A 111 -16.61 -11.32 10.85
CA MET A 111 -15.22 -10.88 11.01
C MET A 111 -14.85 -9.69 10.12
N LEU A 112 -15.69 -9.35 9.14
CA LEU A 112 -15.59 -8.07 8.43
C LEU A 112 -16.52 -7.10 9.14
N PRO A 113 -16.01 -6.07 9.81
CA PRO A 113 -16.86 -5.12 10.51
C PRO A 113 -17.94 -4.59 9.56
N PRO A 114 -19.22 -4.53 9.97
CA PRO A 114 -20.27 -3.87 9.19
C PRO A 114 -19.88 -2.44 8.77
N ALA A 115 -19.00 -1.79 9.56
CA ALA A 115 -18.37 -0.52 9.24
C ALA A 115 -17.64 -0.50 7.88
N LEU A 116 -17.11 -1.62 7.39
CA LEU A 116 -16.39 -1.69 6.12
C LEU A 116 -17.28 -1.43 4.91
N VAL A 117 -18.54 -1.86 4.97
CA VAL A 117 -19.53 -1.55 3.93
C VAL A 117 -19.86 -0.05 3.96
N SER A 118 -19.98 0.55 5.15
CA SER A 118 -20.20 1.99 5.30
C SER A 118 -19.07 2.80 4.68
N LEU A 119 -17.81 2.45 4.96
CA LEU A 119 -16.63 3.16 4.45
C LEU A 119 -16.54 3.16 2.92
N ALA A 120 -16.86 2.03 2.29
CA ALA A 120 -16.87 1.93 0.83
C ALA A 120 -18.00 2.77 0.21
N VAL A 121 -19.22 2.69 0.79
CA VAL A 121 -20.37 3.48 0.34
C VAL A 121 -20.10 4.97 0.51
N GLU A 122 -19.51 5.37 1.63
CA GLU A 122 -19.07 6.73 1.93
C GLU A 122 -18.07 7.24 0.89
N ALA A 123 -17.05 6.45 0.57
CA ALA A 123 -16.05 6.79 -0.44
C ALA A 123 -16.67 6.94 -1.85
N VAL A 124 -17.53 6.02 -2.26
CA VAL A 124 -18.25 6.09 -3.55
C VAL A 124 -19.24 7.27 -3.59
N SER A 125 -19.84 7.61 -2.45
CA SER A 125 -20.73 8.77 -2.31
C SER A 125 -20.00 10.11 -2.19
N GLY A 126 -18.66 10.12 -2.33
CA GLY A 126 -17.85 11.33 -2.26
C GLY A 126 -17.69 11.92 -0.86
N LYS A 127 -17.96 11.13 0.19
CA LYS A 127 -17.78 11.49 1.60
C LYS A 127 -16.89 10.46 2.30
N PRO A 128 -15.67 10.21 1.79
CA PRO A 128 -14.81 9.17 2.35
C PRO A 128 -14.51 9.40 3.83
N SER A 129 -14.39 8.32 4.59
CA SER A 129 -13.83 8.31 5.95
C SER A 129 -12.82 7.17 6.08
N LEU A 130 -11.90 7.28 7.03
CA LEU A 130 -11.05 6.18 7.51
C LEU A 130 -11.46 5.73 8.93
N ARG A 131 -12.53 6.31 9.49
CA ARG A 131 -13.02 5.98 10.83
C ARG A 131 -13.42 4.50 10.92
N GLY A 132 -12.78 3.77 11.82
CA GLY A 132 -12.99 2.33 11.98
C GLY A 132 -11.90 1.47 11.33
N LEU A 133 -11.07 2.01 10.43
CA LEU A 133 -9.88 1.30 9.93
C LEU A 133 -8.72 1.31 10.92
N GLY A 134 -8.84 2.06 12.03
CA GLY A 134 -7.93 1.99 13.16
C GLY A 134 -8.24 0.86 14.15
N ASP A 135 -9.29 0.06 13.90
CA ASP A 135 -9.62 -1.09 14.74
C ASP A 135 -8.54 -2.18 14.64
N PRO A 136 -7.87 -2.55 15.75
CA PRO A 136 -6.86 -3.60 15.75
C PRO A 136 -7.37 -4.96 15.29
N ASP A 137 -8.67 -5.26 15.49
CA ASP A 137 -9.25 -6.56 15.14
C ASP A 137 -9.29 -6.81 13.63
N LEU A 138 -9.01 -5.79 12.81
CA LEU A 138 -8.88 -5.92 11.36
C LEU A 138 -7.54 -6.52 10.91
N VAL A 139 -6.56 -6.59 11.80
CA VAL A 139 -5.18 -6.95 11.47
C VAL A 139 -5.02 -8.48 11.50
N HIS A 140 -5.00 -9.08 10.32
CA HIS A 140 -4.80 -10.50 10.15
C HIS A 140 -3.86 -10.78 8.99
N GLU A 141 -3.26 -11.97 8.93
CA GLU A 141 -2.36 -12.30 7.81
C GLU A 141 -3.05 -12.16 6.44
N TRP A 142 -4.32 -12.54 6.38
CA TRP A 142 -5.15 -12.46 5.18
C TRP A 142 -5.58 -11.03 4.82
N THR A 143 -5.42 -10.03 5.69
CA THR A 143 -5.56 -8.59 5.35
C THR A 143 -4.21 -7.93 5.10
N ILE A 144 -3.20 -8.24 5.90
CA ILE A 144 -1.85 -7.68 5.80
C ILE A 144 -1.20 -8.05 4.47
N LYS A 145 -1.15 -9.33 4.10
CA LYS A 145 -0.40 -9.78 2.92
C LYS A 145 -0.97 -9.19 1.61
N PRO A 146 -2.29 -9.24 1.35
CA PRO A 146 -2.86 -8.55 0.19
C PRO A 146 -2.63 -7.04 0.23
N GLY A 147 -2.68 -6.43 1.42
CA GLY A 147 -2.38 -5.01 1.62
C GLY A 147 -0.97 -4.63 1.20
N ILE A 148 0.02 -5.43 1.60
CA ILE A 148 1.42 -5.23 1.18
C ILE A 148 1.55 -5.40 -0.33
N ARG A 149 0.88 -6.39 -0.93
CA ARG A 149 0.90 -6.58 -2.39
C ARG A 149 0.31 -5.35 -3.10
N LEU A 150 -0.88 -4.89 -2.69
CA LEU A 150 -1.49 -3.66 -3.23
C LEU A 150 -0.54 -2.46 -3.12
N PHE A 151 0.06 -2.26 -1.95
CA PHE A 151 1.03 -1.18 -1.74
C PHE A 151 2.22 -1.28 -2.71
N LYS A 152 2.79 -2.47 -2.90
CA LYS A 152 3.89 -2.68 -3.86
C LYS A 152 3.45 -2.36 -5.29
N GLU A 153 2.25 -2.74 -5.71
CA GLU A 153 1.73 -2.39 -7.03
C GLU A 153 1.55 -0.87 -7.20
N PHE A 154 1.06 -0.16 -6.18
CA PHE A 154 0.99 1.31 -6.20
C PHE A 154 2.37 1.94 -6.31
N LEU A 155 3.35 1.41 -5.57
CA LEU A 155 4.72 1.88 -5.61
C LEU A 155 5.34 1.68 -7.00
N GLU A 156 5.13 0.52 -7.63
CA GLU A 156 5.58 0.26 -9.00
C GLU A 156 4.94 1.21 -10.02
N ARG A 157 3.63 1.50 -9.90
CA ARG A 157 2.95 2.49 -10.75
C ARG A 157 3.53 3.90 -10.57
N LEU A 158 3.81 4.32 -9.34
CA LEU A 158 4.46 5.61 -9.06
C LEU A 158 5.88 5.67 -9.64
N ARG A 159 6.68 4.62 -9.46
CA ARG A 159 8.04 4.50 -10.01
C ARG A 159 8.05 4.51 -11.54
N SER A 160 7.01 3.97 -12.15
CA SER A 160 6.86 3.92 -13.61
C SER A 160 6.45 5.27 -14.22
N SER A 161 6.03 6.25 -13.41
CA SER A 161 5.68 7.60 -13.85
C SER A 161 6.91 8.52 -13.82
N PRO A 162 7.50 8.92 -14.97
CA PRO A 162 8.67 9.80 -14.99
C PRO A 162 8.40 11.16 -14.36
N ALA A 163 7.17 11.68 -14.51
CA ALA A 163 6.75 12.93 -13.90
C ALA A 163 6.77 12.84 -12.38
N THR A 164 6.25 11.74 -11.82
CA THR A 164 6.23 11.49 -10.38
C THR A 164 7.66 11.30 -9.85
N VAL A 165 8.47 10.44 -10.48
CA VAL A 165 9.86 10.24 -10.05
C VAL A 165 10.64 11.56 -10.07
N LYS A 166 10.47 12.38 -11.12
CA LYS A 166 11.12 13.70 -11.17
C LYS A 166 10.66 14.62 -10.04
N ALA A 167 9.37 14.71 -9.76
CA ALA A 167 8.83 15.60 -8.74
C ALA A 167 9.28 15.22 -7.32
N PHE A 168 9.37 13.93 -7.02
CA PHE A 168 9.70 13.46 -5.68
C PHE A 168 11.20 13.25 -5.45
N CYS A 169 11.94 12.80 -6.47
CA CYS A 169 13.27 12.23 -6.29
C CYS A 169 14.40 13.02 -6.96
N ALA A 170 14.11 14.02 -7.79
CA ALA A 170 15.15 14.90 -8.33
C ALA A 170 15.69 15.82 -7.23
N PRO A 171 16.92 16.38 -7.40
CA PRO A 171 17.45 17.38 -6.49
C PRO A 171 16.48 18.56 -6.30
N GLY A 172 16.19 18.91 -5.06
CA GLY A 172 15.19 19.92 -4.69
C GLY A 172 13.73 19.43 -4.79
N GLY A 173 13.50 18.15 -5.07
CA GLY A 173 12.18 17.51 -5.08
C GLY A 173 11.65 17.24 -3.67
N VAL A 174 10.47 16.64 -3.59
CA VAL A 174 9.73 16.43 -2.32
C VAL A 174 10.56 15.67 -1.27
N ALA A 175 11.37 14.68 -1.66
CA ALA A 175 12.22 13.95 -0.72
C ALA A 175 13.29 14.84 -0.06
N ASP A 176 13.91 15.73 -0.84
CA ASP A 176 14.87 16.70 -0.30
C ASP A 176 14.17 17.73 0.58
N LEU A 177 12.99 18.22 0.19
CA LEU A 177 12.22 19.19 0.97
C LEU A 177 11.77 18.62 2.33
N LEU A 178 11.39 17.34 2.38
CA LEU A 178 11.08 16.65 3.63
C LEU A 178 12.33 16.51 4.51
N ARG A 179 13.44 16.03 3.93
CA ARG A 179 14.71 15.82 4.65
C ARG A 179 15.23 17.13 5.24
N ASP A 180 15.10 18.23 4.50
CA ASP A 180 15.56 19.56 4.91
C ASP A 180 14.56 20.27 5.86
N GLY A 181 13.44 19.64 6.22
CA GLY A 181 12.40 20.22 7.08
C GLY A 181 11.63 21.38 6.44
N LYS A 182 11.72 21.55 5.12
CA LYS A 182 11.02 22.60 4.35
C LYS A 182 9.57 22.22 4.02
N MET A 183 9.22 20.95 4.19
CA MET A 183 7.88 20.42 4.00
C MET A 183 7.55 19.43 5.13
N GLY A 184 6.37 19.57 5.75
CA GLY A 184 5.93 18.69 6.83
C GLY A 184 5.42 17.34 6.31
N GLU A 185 5.45 16.32 7.17
CA GLU A 185 5.04 14.94 6.81
C GLU A 185 3.64 14.89 6.18
N SER A 186 2.64 15.53 6.81
CA SER A 186 1.26 15.54 6.29
C SER A 186 1.16 16.18 4.89
N GLN A 187 1.96 17.22 4.63
CA GLN A 187 1.99 17.86 3.30
C GLN A 187 2.57 16.89 2.26
N VAL A 188 3.61 16.14 2.63
CA VAL A 188 4.22 15.13 1.75
C VAL A 188 3.25 13.99 1.47
N ILE A 189 2.56 13.48 2.49
CA ILE A 189 1.54 12.43 2.31
C ILE A 189 0.46 12.92 1.33
N ALA A 190 -0.02 14.16 1.50
CA ALA A 190 -1.01 14.74 0.58
C ALA A 190 -0.47 14.86 -0.86
N ALA A 191 0.79 15.26 -1.04
CA ALA A 191 1.40 15.35 -2.36
C ALA A 191 1.55 13.97 -3.04
N VAL A 192 1.95 12.94 -2.29
CA VAL A 192 2.01 11.56 -2.80
C VAL A 192 0.61 11.09 -3.17
N ALA A 193 -0.39 11.32 -2.32
CA ALA A 193 -1.77 10.89 -2.56
C ALA A 193 -2.33 11.54 -3.82
N GLN A 194 -2.13 12.84 -4.00
CA GLN A 194 -2.51 13.54 -5.24
C GLN A 194 -1.82 12.95 -6.47
N SER A 195 -0.54 12.58 -6.37
CA SER A 195 0.18 11.95 -7.48
C SER A 195 -0.36 10.56 -7.81
N MET A 196 -0.74 9.76 -6.80
CA MET A 196 -1.41 8.48 -7.01
C MET A 196 -2.77 8.68 -7.70
N LEU A 197 -3.58 9.64 -7.26
CA LEU A 197 -4.89 9.95 -7.85
C LEU A 197 -4.79 10.36 -9.33
N LEU A 198 -3.73 11.09 -9.70
CA LEU A 198 -3.49 11.46 -11.10
C LEU A 198 -3.14 10.25 -11.97
N ILE A 199 -2.49 9.23 -11.42
CA ILE A 199 -2.12 8.01 -12.16
C ILE A 199 -3.32 7.04 -12.28
N LEU A 200 -4.14 6.94 -11.24
CA LEU A 200 -5.21 5.93 -11.14
C LEU A 200 -6.55 6.36 -11.75
N ALA A 201 -6.60 7.59 -12.29
CA ALA A 201 -7.79 8.36 -12.67
C ALA A 201 -8.48 9.05 -11.46
N PRO A 202 -8.93 10.31 -11.63
CA PRO A 202 -9.45 11.14 -10.55
C PRO A 202 -10.88 10.74 -10.16
N GLY A 203 -11.03 9.69 -9.36
CA GLY A 203 -12.27 9.32 -8.69
C GLY A 203 -12.20 9.60 -7.19
N ALA A 204 -13.25 10.17 -6.59
CA ALA A 204 -13.27 10.44 -5.14
C ALA A 204 -13.14 9.15 -4.31
N PHE A 205 -13.61 8.02 -4.84
CA PHE A 205 -13.49 6.71 -4.21
C PHE A 205 -12.03 6.22 -4.08
N TRP A 206 -11.09 6.76 -4.87
CA TRP A 206 -9.67 6.44 -4.74
C TRP A 206 -8.99 7.15 -3.56
N ILE A 207 -9.58 8.24 -3.04
CA ILE A 207 -8.94 9.10 -2.04
C ILE A 207 -8.52 8.31 -0.78
N PRO A 208 -9.37 7.47 -0.16
CA PRO A 208 -8.96 6.66 0.99
C PRO A 208 -7.77 5.76 0.71
N ILE A 209 -7.79 5.07 -0.44
CA ILE A 209 -6.73 4.15 -0.87
C ILE A 209 -5.42 4.91 -1.06
N ALA A 210 -5.47 6.04 -1.78
CA ALA A 210 -4.32 6.88 -2.05
C ALA A 210 -3.71 7.44 -0.76
N VAL A 211 -4.54 7.89 0.18
CA VAL A 211 -4.09 8.41 1.49
C VAL A 211 -3.41 7.34 2.33
N VAL A 212 -4.02 6.15 2.46
CA VAL A 212 -3.43 5.05 3.25
C VAL A 212 -2.11 4.59 2.62
N ALA A 213 -2.07 4.37 1.31
CA ALA A 213 -0.85 3.96 0.62
C ALA A 213 0.25 5.04 0.70
N SER A 214 -0.11 6.32 0.62
CA SER A 214 0.84 7.43 0.77
C SER A 214 1.39 7.53 2.18
N THR A 215 0.54 7.30 3.20
CA THR A 215 0.96 7.28 4.61
C THR A 215 2.01 6.20 4.82
N ILE A 216 1.81 4.99 4.28
CA ILE A 216 2.79 3.90 4.34
C ILE A 216 4.10 4.34 3.67
N LEU A 217 4.04 4.90 2.45
CA LEU A 217 5.25 5.29 1.72
C LEU A 217 6.07 6.35 2.47
N VAL A 218 5.42 7.38 3.01
CA VAL A 218 6.11 8.47 3.69
C VAL A 218 6.70 8.00 5.01
N LYS A 219 5.95 7.25 5.83
CA LYS A 219 6.45 6.75 7.12
C LYS A 219 7.58 5.73 6.97
N ARG A 220 7.54 4.91 5.92
CA ARG A 220 8.65 4.01 5.58
C ARG A 220 9.84 4.70 4.93
N GLY A 221 9.64 5.91 4.42
CA GLY A 221 10.65 6.69 3.73
C GLY A 221 10.46 6.71 2.21
N LEU A 222 10.60 7.91 1.65
CA LEU A 222 10.54 8.15 0.21
C LEU A 222 11.67 7.48 -0.58
N SER A 223 12.70 6.96 0.08
CA SER A 223 13.72 6.10 -0.54
C SER A 223 13.09 4.89 -1.23
N LEU A 224 11.97 4.35 -0.71
CA LEU A 224 11.20 3.32 -1.42
C LEU A 224 10.74 3.79 -2.80
N LEU A 225 10.43 5.07 -3.00
CA LEU A 225 10.09 5.58 -4.33
C LEU A 225 11.35 5.94 -5.14
N CYS A 226 12.34 6.53 -4.50
CA CYS A 226 13.46 7.21 -5.15
C CYS A 226 14.66 6.32 -5.45
N ASP A 227 14.84 5.24 -4.69
CA ASP A 227 15.89 4.29 -4.95
C ASP A 227 15.44 3.35 -6.06
N LYS A 228 15.91 3.62 -7.28
CA LYS A 228 15.90 2.60 -8.35
C LYS A 228 16.69 1.44 -7.80
N GLY A 229 15.99 0.37 -7.44
CA GLY A 229 16.50 -0.69 -6.58
C GLY A 229 17.99 -0.98 -6.76
N ALA A 230 18.68 -1.13 -5.64
CA ALA A 230 19.81 -2.03 -5.55
C ALA A 230 19.36 -3.41 -6.06
N ARG A 231 19.30 -3.58 -7.38
CA ARG A 231 19.45 -4.89 -8.00
C ARG A 231 20.76 -5.36 -7.43
N ARG A 232 20.69 -6.37 -6.56
CA ARG A 232 21.86 -7.16 -6.15
C ARG A 232 22.67 -7.43 -7.42
N SER A 233 23.77 -6.69 -7.59
CA SER A 233 24.87 -7.18 -8.40
C SER A 233 25.27 -8.46 -7.69
N LYS A 234 24.80 -9.61 -8.20
CA LYS A 234 25.55 -10.83 -8.02
C LYS A 234 26.84 -10.55 -8.77
N ASP A 235 27.82 -10.03 -8.04
CA ASP A 235 29.20 -10.09 -8.44
C ASP A 235 29.50 -11.57 -8.65
N THR A 236 29.39 -12.01 -9.89
CA THR A 236 30.14 -13.13 -10.40
C THR A 236 31.60 -12.69 -10.41
N GLY A 237 32.20 -12.66 -9.23
CA GLY A 237 33.64 -12.75 -9.06
C GLY A 237 34.05 -14.16 -9.42
N THR A 238 34.13 -14.45 -10.71
CA THR A 238 34.95 -15.57 -11.20
C THR A 238 36.36 -15.03 -11.39
N ALA A 239 37.20 -15.51 -10.49
CA ALA A 239 38.64 -15.42 -10.42
C ALA A 239 39.33 -15.31 -11.79
N ASP A 240 40.17 -14.28 -11.87
CA ASP A 240 41.38 -14.22 -12.67
C ASP A 240 42.28 -15.40 -12.28
N ASP A 241 42.51 -16.33 -13.21
CA ASP A 241 43.46 -17.41 -13.03
C ASP A 241 44.48 -17.42 -14.18
N GLY A 242 45.69 -16.98 -13.85
CA GLY A 242 46.88 -17.72 -14.23
C GLY A 242 47.38 -17.55 -15.66
N GLY A 243 47.86 -16.36 -15.99
CA GLY A 243 48.90 -16.22 -17.00
C GLY A 243 50.21 -16.85 -16.52
N VAL A 244 50.51 -18.07 -16.96
CA VAL A 244 51.85 -18.68 -16.86
C VAL A 244 52.41 -18.88 -18.27
N LYS A 245 53.42 -18.09 -18.61
CA LYS A 245 54.39 -18.40 -19.67
C LYS A 245 55.70 -18.83 -19.01
N PRO A 246 56.34 -19.88 -19.52
CA PRO A 246 57.73 -19.83 -19.93
C PRO A 246 57.85 -19.40 -21.40
#